data_AF-A0A1G7QEM9-F1
#
_entry.id   AF-A0A1G7QEM9-F1
#
_cell.length_a   1.000
_cell.length_b   1.000
_cell.length_c   1.000
_cell.angle_alpha   90.00
_cell.angle_beta   90.00
_cell.angle_gamma   90.00
#
_symmetry.space_group_name_H-M   'P 1'
#
loop_
_entity.id
_entity.type
_entity.pdbx_description
1 polymer ?
#
loop_
_entity_poly.entity_id
_entity_poly.type
_entity_poly.pdbx_seq_one_letter_code
_entity_poly.pdbx_strand_id
1 'polypeptide(L)'
;MSTIIIIDSVEEESAVEEILDSIVTAGETVYFLRLSSARGLGPLIQAINPMLNYGVEYTIDCLPENYDASDLAAFAVEVDASRICIGISERTLTGKARIDDATQSILLHDGISGDLVVGEDAIILEELEYGQ
;
A
#
# COMPACT_ATOMS: atom_id res chain seq x y z
N MET A 1 10.32 -11.61 0.13
CA MET A 1 10.01 -10.20 0.38
C MET A 1 8.52 -10.05 0.23
N SER A 2 7.91 -9.16 0.98
CA SER A 2 6.48 -8.89 0.88
C SER A 2 6.24 -7.39 0.86
N THR A 3 5.27 -6.98 0.05
CA THR A 3 4.87 -5.58 -0.09
C THR A 3 3.39 -5.48 0.24
N ILE A 4 3.04 -4.56 1.13
CA ILE A 4 1.65 -4.18 1.39
C ILE A 4 1.30 -3.01 0.47
N ILE A 5 0.18 -3.11 -0.21
CA ILE A 5 -0.43 -2.01 -0.97
C ILE A 5 -1.76 -1.68 -0.31
N ILE A 6 -1.86 -0.48 0.26
CA ILE A 6 -3.10 0.02 0.86
C ILE A 6 -3.98 0.53 -0.27
N ILE A 7 -5.22 0.01 -0.33
CA ILE A 7 -6.22 0.44 -1.30
C ILE A 7 -7.38 1.11 -0.57
N ASP A 8 -7.49 2.42 -0.75
CA ASP A 8 -8.59 3.25 -0.24
C ASP A 8 -9.69 3.48 -1.28
N SER A 9 -9.37 3.36 -2.58
CA SER A 9 -10.36 3.47 -3.66
C SER A 9 -10.06 2.53 -4.83
N VAL A 10 -11.11 2.15 -5.57
CA VAL A 10 -10.99 1.39 -6.83
C VAL A 10 -10.43 2.24 -7.98
N GLU A 11 -10.32 3.56 -7.78
CA GLU A 11 -9.76 4.51 -8.75
C GLU A 11 -8.23 4.60 -8.68
N GLU A 12 -7.59 3.87 -7.77
CA GLU A 12 -6.13 3.90 -7.56
C GLU A 12 -5.35 3.02 -8.54
N GLU A 13 -5.88 2.78 -9.75
CA GLU A 13 -5.26 1.93 -10.77
C GLU A 13 -3.84 2.38 -11.10
N SER A 14 -3.62 3.68 -11.36
CA SER A 14 -2.29 4.21 -11.69
C SER A 14 -1.28 4.04 -10.55
N ALA A 15 -1.72 4.22 -9.29
CA ALA A 15 -0.84 4.01 -8.14
C ALA A 15 -0.44 2.53 -8.02
N VAL A 16 -1.39 1.61 -8.18
CA VAL A 16 -1.08 0.17 -8.12
C VAL A 16 -0.19 -0.26 -9.28
N GLU A 17 -0.42 0.25 -10.49
CA GLU A 17 0.45 -0.01 -11.64
C GLU A 17 1.86 0.51 -11.41
N GLU A 18 2.03 1.74 -10.91
CA GLU A 18 3.34 2.29 -10.56
C GLU A 18 4.08 1.39 -9.57
N ILE A 19 3.40 0.99 -8.49
CA ILE A 19 3.98 0.15 -7.43
C ILE A 19 4.40 -1.21 -8.00
N LEU A 20 3.53 -1.87 -8.77
CA LEU A 20 3.83 -3.19 -9.32
C LEU A 20 4.93 -3.15 -10.39
N ASP A 21 5.02 -2.07 -11.18
CA ASP A 21 6.02 -1.93 -12.24
C ASP A 21 7.41 -1.52 -11.71
N SER A 22 7.43 -0.62 -10.73
CA SER A 22 8.67 0.06 -10.31
C SER A 22 9.22 -0.40 -8.96
N ILE A 23 8.37 -0.95 -8.07
CA ILE A 23 8.75 -1.23 -6.68
C ILE A 23 8.79 -2.74 -6.41
N VAL A 24 7.77 -3.46 -6.86
CA VAL A 24 7.64 -4.90 -6.60
C VAL A 24 8.48 -5.70 -7.57
N THR A 25 9.16 -6.74 -7.06
CA THR A 25 9.94 -7.66 -7.90
C THR A 25 9.13 -8.93 -8.23
N ALA A 26 9.35 -9.51 -9.41
CA ALA A 26 8.74 -10.80 -9.76
C ALA A 26 9.07 -11.90 -8.71
N GLY A 27 8.07 -12.69 -8.34
CA GLY A 27 8.16 -13.69 -7.26
C GLY A 27 7.99 -13.14 -5.84
N GLU A 28 7.74 -11.84 -5.69
CA GLU A 28 7.35 -11.23 -4.41
C GLU A 28 5.88 -11.53 -4.07
N THR A 29 5.55 -11.58 -2.78
CA THR A 29 4.17 -11.67 -2.29
C THR A 29 3.62 -10.27 -2.05
N VAL A 30 2.54 -9.92 -2.75
CA VAL A 30 1.86 -8.63 -2.63
C VAL A 30 0.57 -8.79 -1.82
N TYR A 31 0.44 -8.01 -0.76
CA TYR A 31 -0.76 -7.95 0.06
C TYR A 31 -1.56 -6.69 -0.31
N PHE A 32 -2.64 -6.88 -1.06
CA PHE A 32 -3.61 -5.83 -1.32
C PHE A 32 -4.50 -5.65 -0.09
N LEU A 33 -4.21 -4.62 0.69
CA LEU A 33 -4.89 -4.35 1.94
C LEU A 33 -5.98 -3.30 1.72
N ARG A 34 -7.22 -3.77 1.74
CA ARG A 34 -8.39 -2.95 1.46
C ARG A 34 -8.87 -2.20 2.70
N LEU A 35 -9.03 -0.88 2.57
CA LEU A 35 -9.72 -0.08 3.57
C LEU A 35 -11.24 -0.27 3.44
N SER A 36 -11.98 -0.11 4.53
CA SER A 36 -13.43 -0.42 4.58
C SER A 36 -14.29 0.48 3.67
N SER A 37 -13.75 1.64 3.26
CA SER A 37 -14.24 2.56 2.23
C SER A 37 -14.26 1.96 0.82
N ALA A 38 -13.25 1.17 0.46
CA ALA A 38 -13.11 0.56 -0.86
C ALA A 38 -14.01 -0.69 -0.98
N ARG A 39 -15.18 -0.57 -1.59
CA ARG A 39 -16.01 -1.75 -1.94
C ARG A 39 -15.61 -2.30 -3.30
N GLY A 40 -15.26 -3.59 -3.32
CA GLY A 40 -15.14 -4.36 -4.56
C GLY A 40 -13.84 -4.12 -5.34
N LEU A 41 -12.72 -4.66 -4.85
CA LEU A 41 -11.42 -4.65 -5.54
C LEU A 41 -11.35 -5.56 -6.78
N GLY A 42 -12.37 -6.39 -7.01
CA GLY A 42 -12.39 -7.35 -8.12
C GLY A 42 -12.08 -6.73 -9.49
N PRO A 43 -12.74 -5.62 -9.89
CA PRO A 43 -12.45 -4.95 -11.16
C PRO A 43 -11.01 -4.42 -11.26
N LEU A 44 -10.49 -3.80 -10.19
CA LEU A 44 -9.13 -3.30 -10.13
C LEU A 44 -8.11 -4.44 -10.34
N ILE A 45 -8.26 -5.52 -9.57
CA ILE A 45 -7.37 -6.69 -9.68
C ILE A 45 -7.50 -7.39 -11.04
N GLN A 46 -8.69 -7.40 -11.65
CA GLN A 46 -8.89 -7.94 -12.99
C GLN A 46 -8.25 -7.08 -14.08
N ALA A 47 -8.31 -5.75 -13.96
CA ALA A 47 -7.69 -4.83 -14.90
C ALA A 47 -6.16 -4.97 -14.88
N ILE A 48 -5.59 -4.94 -13.67
CA ILE A 48 -4.13 -4.96 -13.47
C ILE A 48 -3.54 -6.35 -13.66
N ASN A 49 -4.27 -7.39 -13.25
CA ASN A 49 -3.89 -8.80 -13.33
C ASN A 49 -2.45 -9.10 -12.83
N PRO A 50 -2.18 -8.92 -11.51
CA PRO A 50 -0.82 -8.90 -10.95
C PRO A 50 0.02 -10.13 -11.29
N MET A 51 -0.57 -11.33 -11.20
CA MET A 51 0.13 -12.58 -11.50
C MET A 51 0.59 -12.68 -12.97
N LEU A 52 -0.26 -12.28 -13.91
CA LEU A 52 0.04 -12.46 -15.34
C LEU A 52 0.95 -11.36 -15.89
N ASN A 53 0.73 -10.11 -15.44
CA ASN A 53 1.45 -8.97 -15.99
C ASN A 53 2.78 -8.69 -15.27
N TYR A 54 2.87 -9.01 -13.97
CA TYR A 54 4.02 -8.65 -13.13
C TYR A 54 4.71 -9.87 -12.48
N GLY A 55 4.13 -11.06 -12.60
CA GLY A 55 4.73 -12.29 -12.09
C GLY A 55 4.81 -12.34 -10.55
N VAL A 56 3.87 -11.69 -9.87
CA VAL A 56 3.80 -11.64 -8.40
C VAL A 56 2.72 -12.57 -7.87
N GLU A 57 2.95 -13.16 -6.70
CA GLU A 57 1.86 -13.80 -5.94
C GLU A 57 1.11 -12.71 -5.17
N TYR A 58 -0.21 -12.79 -5.07
CA TYR A 58 -0.96 -11.79 -4.31
C TYR A 58 -2.07 -12.37 -3.45
N THR A 59 -2.32 -11.67 -2.34
CA THR A 59 -3.43 -11.90 -1.43
C THR A 59 -4.22 -10.60 -1.29
N ILE A 60 -5.54 -10.71 -1.09
CA ILE A 60 -6.39 -9.57 -0.78
C ILE A 60 -6.89 -9.76 0.65
N ASP A 61 -6.54 -8.81 1.52
CA ASP A 61 -6.99 -8.77 2.90
C ASP A 61 -7.79 -7.51 3.17
N CYS A 62 -8.61 -7.54 4.21
CA CYS A 62 -9.45 -6.43 4.61
C CYS A 62 -9.15 -6.10 6.07
N LEU A 63 -8.81 -4.85 6.34
CA LEU A 63 -8.70 -4.38 7.72
C LEU A 63 -10.10 -4.35 8.38
N PRO A 64 -10.16 -4.54 9.71
CA PRO A 64 -11.41 -4.50 10.45
C PRO A 64 -12.14 -3.16 10.31
N GLU A 65 -13.46 -3.16 10.57
CA GLU A 65 -14.21 -1.90 10.68
C GLU A 65 -13.64 -1.09 11.87
N ASN A 66 -13.24 0.15 11.60
CA ASN A 66 -12.53 1.05 12.53
C ASN A 66 -11.06 0.71 12.79
N TYR A 67 -10.38 0.12 11.81
CA TYR A 67 -8.93 -0.08 11.90
C TYR A 67 -8.18 1.24 12.20
N ASP A 68 -7.05 1.12 12.88
CA ASP A 68 -6.09 2.21 13.06
C ASP A 68 -4.68 1.84 12.56
N ALA A 69 -3.75 2.77 12.69
CA ALA A 69 -2.36 2.54 12.27
C ALA A 69 -1.68 1.41 13.07
N SER A 70 -2.15 1.08 14.28
CA SER A 70 -1.62 -0.04 15.06
C SER A 70 -2.07 -1.38 14.48
N ASP A 71 -3.31 -1.49 14.00
CA ASP A 71 -3.77 -2.70 13.29
C ASP A 71 -2.95 -2.94 12.01
N LEU A 72 -2.66 -1.88 11.25
CA LEU A 72 -1.78 -1.97 10.08
C LEU A 72 -0.37 -2.40 10.46
N ALA A 73 0.22 -1.80 11.50
CA ALA A 73 1.55 -2.16 11.97
C ALA A 73 1.62 -3.63 12.40
N ALA A 74 0.61 -4.11 13.14
CA ALA A 74 0.52 -5.52 13.54
C ALA A 74 0.42 -6.46 12.33
N PHE A 75 -0.37 -6.09 11.31
CA PHE A 75 -0.45 -6.85 10.06
C PHE A 75 0.87 -6.85 9.29
N ALA A 76 1.56 -5.70 9.21
CA ALA A 76 2.86 -5.59 8.58
C ALA A 76 3.90 -6.51 9.25
N VAL A 77 3.91 -6.57 10.59
CA VAL A 77 4.74 -7.52 11.35
C VAL A 77 4.34 -8.97 11.06
N GLU A 78 3.04 -9.28 11.02
CA GLU A 78 2.54 -10.64 10.78
C GLU A 78 3.02 -11.20 9.43
N VAL A 79 3.00 -10.36 8.39
CA VAL A 79 3.39 -10.76 7.02
C VAL A 79 4.85 -10.47 6.68
N ASP A 80 5.64 -10.03 7.67
CA ASP A 80 7.05 -9.64 7.54
C ASP A 80 7.26 -8.66 6.37
N ALA A 81 6.37 -7.65 6.27
CA ALA A 81 6.38 -6.70 5.17
C ALA A 81 7.71 -5.96 5.09
N SER A 82 8.26 -5.82 3.90
CA SER A 82 9.45 -4.99 3.68
C SER A 82 9.08 -3.59 3.20
N ARG A 83 7.84 -3.41 2.72
CA ARG A 83 7.33 -2.14 2.21
C ARG A 83 5.84 -1.98 2.51
N ILE A 84 5.43 -0.73 2.75
CA ILE A 84 4.03 -0.29 2.72
C ILE A 84 3.91 0.78 1.64
N CYS A 85 3.02 0.57 0.68
CA CYS A 85 2.73 1.49 -0.42
C CYS A 85 1.31 2.04 -0.29
N ILE A 86 1.14 3.34 -0.49
CA ILE A 86 -0.12 4.07 -0.31
C ILE A 86 -0.35 4.91 -1.56
N GLY A 87 -1.53 4.81 -2.17
CA GLY A 87 -1.90 5.65 -3.32
C GLY A 87 -2.00 7.13 -2.94
N ILE A 88 -1.59 8.01 -3.86
CA ILE A 88 -1.75 9.46 -3.75
C ILE A 88 -3.09 9.83 -4.36
N SER A 89 -4.09 10.04 -3.51
CA SER A 89 -5.45 10.38 -3.94
C SER A 89 -5.59 11.81 -4.49
N GLU A 90 -4.77 12.75 -4.02
CA GLU A 90 -4.82 14.15 -4.46
C GLU A 90 -3.42 14.80 -4.48
N ARG A 91 -3.20 15.66 -5.48
CA ARG A 91 -2.04 16.56 -5.54
C ARG A 91 -2.47 18.02 -5.50
N THR A 92 -1.68 18.84 -4.82
CA THR A 92 -1.83 20.29 -4.83
C THR A 92 -1.59 20.86 -6.24
N LEU A 93 -2.02 22.11 -6.48
CA LEU A 93 -1.74 22.82 -7.73
C LEU A 93 -0.23 22.93 -8.07
N THR A 94 0.63 22.81 -7.07
CA THR A 94 2.10 22.81 -7.23
C THR A 94 2.70 21.40 -7.43
N GLY A 95 1.85 20.37 -7.56
CA GLY A 95 2.26 18.99 -7.79
C GLY A 95 2.67 18.22 -6.52
N LYS A 96 2.57 18.81 -5.32
CA LYS A 96 2.87 18.10 -4.06
C LYS A 96 1.74 17.13 -3.72
N ALA A 97 2.09 15.92 -3.30
CA ALA A 97 1.15 14.95 -2.74
C ALA A 97 0.45 15.56 -1.51
N ARG A 98 -0.87 15.40 -1.44
CA ARG A 98 -1.64 15.73 -0.25
C ARG A 98 -1.69 14.50 0.64
N ILE A 99 -1.31 14.68 1.90
CA ILE A 99 -1.35 13.63 2.91
C ILE A 99 -2.66 13.81 3.69
N ASP A 100 -3.48 12.76 3.73
CA ASP A 100 -4.67 12.72 4.57
C ASP A 100 -4.35 12.20 5.99
N ASP A 101 -5.33 12.25 6.88
CA ASP A 101 -5.15 11.88 8.28
C ASP A 101 -4.78 10.39 8.44
N ALA A 102 -5.27 9.51 7.56
CA ALA A 102 -4.99 8.08 7.60
C ALA A 102 -3.53 7.80 7.21
N THR A 103 -3.10 8.34 6.07
CA THR A 103 -1.71 8.27 5.59
C THR A 103 -0.76 8.88 6.62
N GLN A 104 -1.09 10.05 7.16
CA GLN A 104 -0.29 10.69 8.21
C GLN A 104 -0.17 9.81 9.46
N SER A 105 -1.26 9.17 9.88
CA SER A 105 -1.26 8.30 11.05
C SER A 105 -0.35 7.09 10.86
N ILE A 106 -0.29 6.53 9.65
CA ILE A 106 0.60 5.42 9.29
C ILE A 106 2.06 5.89 9.31
N LEU A 107 2.36 6.99 8.62
CA LEU A 107 3.72 7.51 8.48
C LEU A 107 4.36 7.98 9.82
N LEU A 108 3.54 8.26 10.82
CA LEU A 108 3.98 8.72 12.14
C LEU A 108 3.82 7.66 13.24
N HIS A 109 3.48 6.42 12.89
CA HIS A 109 3.23 5.38 13.88
C HIS A 109 4.53 4.81 14.44
N ASP A 110 4.74 4.91 15.76
CA ASP A 110 5.98 4.49 16.44
C ASP A 110 6.34 2.99 16.29
N GLY A 111 5.37 2.16 15.91
CA GLY A 111 5.58 0.72 15.69
C GLY A 111 6.23 0.35 14.36
N ILE A 112 6.32 1.29 13.41
CA ILE A 112 6.95 1.08 12.10
C ILE A 112 7.88 2.25 11.78
N SER A 113 9.05 1.95 11.24
CA SER A 113 9.97 2.94 10.67
C SER A 113 10.49 2.46 9.32
N GLY A 114 11.03 3.36 8.52
CA GLY A 114 11.57 3.05 7.20
C GLY A 114 11.95 4.30 6.43
N ASP A 115 12.43 4.11 5.21
CA ASP A 115 12.77 5.18 4.30
C ASP A 115 11.54 5.62 3.49
N LEU A 116 11.25 6.92 3.53
CA LEU A 116 10.11 7.50 2.82
C LEU A 116 10.50 7.90 1.39
N VAL A 117 9.87 7.26 0.42
CA VAL A 117 9.96 7.58 -1.01
C VAL A 117 8.61 8.07 -1.51
N VAL A 118 8.61 9.09 -2.37
CA VAL A 118 7.38 9.64 -2.97
C VAL A 118 7.51 9.53 -4.49
N GLY A 119 6.68 8.67 -5.06
CA GLY A 119 6.55 8.44 -6.51
C GLY A 119 5.61 9.44 -7.19
N GLU A 120 5.16 9.07 -8.39
CA GLU A 120 4.22 9.85 -9.21
C GLU A 120 2.77 9.70 -8.75
N ASP A 121 2.38 8.50 -8.34
CA ASP A 121 1.03 8.15 -7.89
C ASP A 121 1.03 7.41 -6.55
N ALA A 122 2.19 7.07 -5.99
CA ALA A 122 2.31 6.38 -4.70
C ALA A 122 3.30 7.02 -3.71
N ILE A 123 3.03 6.84 -2.42
CA ILE A 123 3.98 7.03 -1.31
C ILE A 123 4.42 5.64 -0.85
N ILE A 124 5.72 5.45 -0.72
CA ILE A 124 6.32 4.17 -0.34
C ILE A 124 7.12 4.37 0.94
N LEU A 125 6.85 3.53 1.93
CA LEU A 125 7.71 3.35 3.10
C LEU A 125 8.50 2.06 2.88
N GLU A 126 9.77 2.20 2.55
CA GLU A 126 10.69 1.10 2.24
C GLU A 126 11.57 0.73 3.42
N GLU A 127 12.21 -0.44 3.33
CA GLU A 127 13.14 -0.94 4.35
C GLU A 127 12.50 -0.94 5.74
N LEU A 128 11.27 -1.46 5.83
CA LEU A 128 10.49 -1.43 7.07
C LEU A 128 11.25 -2.10 8.22
N GLU A 129 11.35 -1.36 9.31
CA GLU A 129 11.81 -1.82 10.61
C GLU A 129 10.66 -1.73 11.61
N TYR A 130 10.58 -2.71 12.51
CA TYR A 130 9.51 -2.82 13.48
C TYR A 130 10.02 -2.48 14.88
N GLY A 131 9.26 -1.62 15.58
CA GLY A 131 9.52 -1.33 16.99
C GLY A 131 9.41 -2.62 17.83
N GLN A 132 10.37 -2.82 18.74
CA GLN A 132 10.35 -3.96 19.68
C GLN A 132 9.27 -3.83 20.76
#